data_AF-A0A7V2G5A1-F1
#
_entry.id   AF-A0A7V2G5A1-F1
#
_cell.length_a   1.000
_cell.length_b   1.000
_cell.length_c   1.000
_cell.angle_alpha   90.00
_cell.angle_beta   90.00
_cell.angle_gamma   90.00
#
_symmetry.space_group_name_H-M   'P 1'
#
loop_
_entity.id
_entity.type
_entity.pdbx_description
1 polymer ?
#
loop_
_entity_poly.entity_id
_entity_poly.type
_entity_poly.pdbx_seq_one_letter_code
_entity_poly.pdbx_strand_id
1 'polypeptide(L)'
;MRILSRCRRGPIAVFGAFLLAGSLQGATLFSVGPGKPYETPLTVPWESLGPGDTVEIHWRADPYKAKWVLCRQGTAAEPITVRGIPSPTGQLPVIDGVDATTAPALNYTGGNRSVVKIGSANVPPDTLPKHIVIENLEIRGARPPYQFTDRGGVVRTYLNHAAPLWIEKGESITVRNCTLTDGGNGFMVSSSDALPSRSILVEGCHIHGNGNVGRIYEHNIYTAAIGILFQYNRLGPLRPGSGGNNLKDRSAGLVVRHNWIEGGNRQLDLVHGEDSSAIRDAPEYRTTYVYGNVLLEPDADGSRQIIHYGGDNDTVQSQYRKGTLHLFHNTIISRRTDLTALIRMSTNDESCDARNNLFYTTAAGSTFRLLETAGNLVLTRNWIKTGWQEMTPTPHTGTVSGTASFLTGSTPLFADEATNRFELRPTSPARDQATSPHPATDPSHPVTREYLPHQRSKPRIPSGAPDLGAFEVEPLDAWRWERFGEDTLDAALADDSADPDRDGSPNLLEFSGDTHPLDPGSIPLPTLVLTSGPDGTHPAVRFRRLAPPIGLVYRVRWGTSSPPDQPGHRFTDVGPDPGSGVTSDLGSIGGFQTVRSVQPLHALPRQFFALEIHPEP
;
A
#
# COMPACT_ATOMS: atom_id res chain seq x y z
N MET A 1 -26.08 -40.36 -83.33
CA MET A 1 -26.81 -39.10 -83.57
C MET A 1 -26.15 -38.02 -82.72
N ARG A 2 -25.69 -36.92 -83.33
CA ARG A 2 -24.97 -35.81 -82.66
C ARG A 2 -25.81 -35.22 -81.52
N ILE A 3 -25.17 -34.79 -80.44
CA ILE A 3 -25.17 -33.39 -79.95
C ILE A 3 -24.07 -33.28 -78.87
N LEU A 4 -23.07 -32.44 -79.15
CA LEU A 4 -22.04 -31.99 -78.22
C LEU A 4 -22.52 -30.67 -77.60
N SER A 5 -22.48 -30.55 -76.28
CA SER A 5 -22.48 -29.25 -75.60
C SER A 5 -21.28 -29.19 -74.65
N ARG A 6 -20.49 -28.11 -74.80
CA ARG A 6 -19.30 -27.80 -74.01
C ARG A 6 -19.74 -27.11 -72.72
N CYS A 7 -19.14 -27.48 -71.59
CA CYS A 7 -19.09 -26.62 -70.42
C CYS A 7 -17.67 -26.63 -69.82
N ARG A 8 -17.07 -25.44 -69.71
CA ARG A 8 -15.71 -25.17 -69.20
C ARG A 8 -15.67 -25.37 -67.68
N ARG A 9 -14.63 -26.03 -67.16
CA ARG A 9 -14.23 -25.95 -65.75
C ARG A 9 -12.91 -25.18 -65.65
N GLY A 10 -12.90 -24.09 -64.87
CA GLY A 10 -11.68 -23.37 -64.50
C GLY A 10 -10.88 -24.11 -63.41
N PRO A 11 -9.61 -23.74 -63.19
CA PRO A 11 -8.77 -24.39 -62.20
C PRO A 11 -9.13 -23.95 -60.78
N ILE A 12 -9.26 -24.91 -59.88
CA ILE A 12 -9.39 -24.70 -58.43
C ILE A 12 -7.97 -24.43 -57.90
N ALA A 13 -7.73 -23.22 -57.43
CA ALA A 13 -6.53 -22.87 -56.69
C ALA A 13 -6.65 -23.40 -55.25
N VAL A 14 -5.72 -24.27 -54.85
CA VAL A 14 -5.60 -24.77 -53.48
C VAL A 14 -4.90 -23.68 -52.65
N PHE A 15 -5.66 -22.98 -51.81
CA PHE A 15 -5.11 -22.15 -50.74
C PHE A 15 -4.60 -23.07 -49.63
N GLY A 16 -3.29 -23.28 -49.57
CA GLY A 16 -2.63 -23.89 -48.41
C GLY A 16 -2.65 -22.91 -47.24
N ALA A 17 -3.51 -23.16 -46.26
CA ALA A 17 -3.47 -22.48 -44.98
C ALA A 17 -2.23 -22.96 -44.20
N PHE A 18 -1.19 -22.14 -44.14
CA PHE A 18 -0.11 -22.28 -43.16
C PHE A 18 -0.69 -21.94 -41.79
N LEU A 19 -1.11 -22.97 -41.04
CA LEU A 19 -1.31 -22.88 -39.60
C LEU A 19 0.07 -22.66 -38.95
N LEU A 20 0.40 -21.41 -38.67
CA LEU A 20 1.43 -21.06 -37.69
C LEU A 20 0.91 -21.53 -36.33
N ALA A 21 1.24 -22.76 -35.96
CA ALA A 21 1.16 -23.24 -34.59
C ALA A 21 2.21 -22.46 -33.78
N GLY A 22 1.82 -21.28 -33.28
CA GLY A 22 2.54 -20.66 -32.18
C GLY A 22 2.45 -21.61 -31.00
N SER A 23 3.59 -22.14 -30.55
CA SER A 23 3.65 -22.87 -29.29
C SER A 23 3.18 -21.92 -28.19
N LEU A 24 2.01 -22.21 -27.61
CA LEU A 24 1.64 -21.71 -26.29
C LEU A 24 2.66 -22.32 -25.32
N GLN A 25 3.81 -21.66 -25.18
CA GLN A 25 4.80 -22.02 -24.20
C GLN A 25 4.22 -21.59 -22.85
N GLY A 26 3.75 -22.57 -22.07
CA GLY A 26 3.17 -22.30 -20.77
C GLY A 26 4.18 -21.62 -19.84
N ALA A 27 3.66 -20.86 -18.88
CA ALA A 27 4.44 -20.22 -17.82
C ALA A 27 5.46 -21.19 -17.20
N THR A 28 6.73 -20.77 -17.14
CA THR A 28 7.83 -21.56 -16.59
C THR A 28 8.20 -21.08 -15.18
N LEU A 29 8.42 -22.02 -14.26
CA LEU A 29 8.92 -21.75 -12.92
C LEU A 29 10.43 -21.97 -12.86
N PHE A 30 11.17 -20.92 -12.50
CA PHE A 30 12.62 -20.92 -12.27
C PHE A 30 12.89 -20.87 -10.76
N SER A 31 13.07 -22.03 -10.12
CA SER A 31 13.36 -22.11 -8.69
C SER A 31 14.86 -21.94 -8.43
N VAL A 32 15.21 -20.98 -7.58
CA VAL A 32 16.58 -20.54 -7.28
C VAL A 32 16.94 -20.77 -5.81
N GLY A 33 18.08 -21.39 -5.54
CA GLY A 33 18.65 -21.57 -4.20
C GLY A 33 19.28 -22.94 -3.98
N PRO A 34 19.78 -23.23 -2.76
CA PRO A 34 20.46 -24.48 -2.45
C PRO A 34 19.67 -25.73 -2.85
N GLY A 35 20.24 -26.57 -3.72
CA GLY A 35 19.61 -27.82 -4.18
C GLY A 35 18.46 -27.63 -5.16
N LYS A 36 18.29 -26.43 -5.72
CA LYS A 36 17.31 -26.12 -6.77
C LYS A 36 17.95 -26.19 -8.17
N PRO A 37 17.16 -26.27 -9.25
CA PRO A 37 17.70 -26.29 -10.62
C PRO A 37 18.64 -25.12 -10.93
N TYR A 38 18.42 -23.97 -10.31
CA TYR A 38 19.32 -22.82 -10.35
C TYR A 38 19.87 -22.58 -8.94
N GLU A 39 21.16 -22.74 -8.71
CA GLU A 39 21.74 -22.51 -7.37
C GLU A 39 21.85 -21.01 -7.02
N THR A 40 21.78 -20.14 -8.02
CA THR A 40 21.97 -18.68 -7.89
C THR A 40 21.20 -17.91 -8.95
N PRO A 41 20.79 -16.65 -8.68
CA PRO A 41 20.22 -15.77 -9.69
C PRO A 41 21.12 -15.58 -10.92
N LEU A 42 22.44 -15.80 -10.80
CA LEU A 42 23.39 -15.67 -11.92
C LEU A 42 23.14 -16.66 -13.07
N THR A 43 22.50 -17.79 -12.79
CA THR A 43 22.27 -18.86 -13.77
C THR A 43 20.86 -18.89 -14.34
N VAL A 44 19.97 -18.01 -13.86
CA VAL A 44 18.63 -17.86 -14.43
C VAL A 44 18.74 -17.28 -15.85
N PRO A 45 18.01 -17.81 -16.84
CA PRO A 45 18.01 -17.29 -18.21
C PRO A 45 17.13 -16.03 -18.30
N TRP A 46 17.54 -14.95 -17.63
CA TRP A 46 16.81 -13.68 -17.54
C TRP A 46 16.48 -13.09 -18.91
N GLU A 47 17.36 -13.30 -19.88
CA GLU A 47 17.19 -12.88 -21.27
C GLU A 47 16.08 -13.64 -22.01
N SER A 48 15.61 -14.75 -21.46
CA SER A 48 14.63 -15.66 -22.08
C SER A 48 13.23 -15.58 -21.47
N LEU A 49 13.05 -14.93 -20.30
CA LEU A 49 11.77 -14.85 -19.58
C LEU A 49 10.59 -14.28 -20.39
N GLY A 50 9.53 -15.07 -20.59
CA GLY A 50 8.30 -14.69 -21.29
C GLY A 50 7.11 -14.45 -20.35
N PRO A 51 5.94 -14.06 -20.89
CA PRO A 51 4.72 -13.89 -20.11
C PRO A 51 4.40 -15.08 -19.21
N GLY A 52 4.02 -14.80 -17.96
CA GLY A 52 3.68 -15.80 -16.95
C GLY A 52 4.87 -16.46 -16.24
N ASP A 53 6.09 -16.30 -16.77
CA ASP A 53 7.27 -16.88 -16.12
C ASP A 53 7.48 -16.32 -14.72
N THR A 54 7.85 -17.21 -13.80
CA THR A 54 8.09 -16.87 -12.40
C THR A 54 9.48 -17.33 -11.97
N VAL A 55 10.27 -16.42 -11.40
CA VAL A 55 11.55 -16.72 -10.75
C VAL A 55 11.34 -16.71 -9.23
N GLU A 56 11.45 -17.87 -8.60
CA GLU A 56 11.32 -18.03 -7.14
C GLU A 56 12.69 -18.13 -6.50
N ILE A 57 13.11 -17.10 -5.77
CA ILE A 57 14.40 -17.05 -5.08
C ILE A 57 14.18 -17.49 -3.64
N HIS A 58 14.66 -18.67 -3.27
CA HIS A 58 14.53 -19.18 -1.91
C HIS A 58 15.51 -18.51 -0.96
N TRP A 59 15.05 -18.22 0.25
CA TRP A 59 15.89 -17.72 1.32
C TRP A 59 17.03 -18.70 1.62
N ARG A 60 18.20 -18.14 1.92
CA ARG A 60 19.33 -18.84 2.53
C ARG A 60 20.06 -17.86 3.45
N ALA A 61 20.89 -18.38 4.35
CA ALA A 61 21.61 -17.56 5.31
C ALA A 61 22.55 -16.54 4.63
N ASP A 62 23.30 -16.96 3.62
CA ASP A 62 24.22 -16.09 2.89
C ASP A 62 23.53 -15.33 1.76
N PRO A 63 23.68 -14.00 1.64
CA PRO A 63 23.10 -13.24 0.54
C PRO A 63 23.49 -13.75 -0.85
N TYR A 64 22.63 -13.51 -1.84
CA TYR A 64 22.96 -13.72 -3.23
C TYR A 64 23.74 -12.51 -3.77
N LYS A 65 25.02 -12.73 -4.07
CA LYS A 65 25.92 -11.74 -4.68
C LYS A 65 25.72 -11.67 -6.19
N ALA A 66 24.53 -11.23 -6.62
CA ALA A 66 24.10 -11.27 -8.01
C ALA A 66 23.46 -9.96 -8.48
N LYS A 67 23.69 -9.62 -9.76
CA LYS A 67 23.09 -8.47 -10.44
C LYS A 67 22.51 -8.89 -11.78
N TRP A 68 21.38 -8.29 -12.16
CA TRP A 68 20.73 -8.56 -13.45
C TRP A 68 19.89 -7.39 -13.95
N VAL A 69 19.50 -7.49 -15.21
CA VAL A 69 18.54 -6.60 -15.87
C VAL A 69 17.32 -7.41 -16.34
N LEU A 70 16.15 -6.79 -16.30
CA LEU A 70 14.93 -7.25 -16.95
C LEU A 70 14.57 -6.27 -18.06
N CYS A 71 14.68 -6.74 -19.31
CA CYS A 71 14.20 -6.03 -20.50
C CYS A 71 13.17 -6.88 -21.27
N ARG A 72 12.17 -7.37 -20.53
CA ARG A 72 11.17 -8.34 -21.02
C ARG A 72 9.74 -7.84 -20.77
N GLN A 73 8.79 -8.46 -21.45
CA GLN A 73 7.38 -8.10 -21.39
C GLN A 73 6.56 -9.30 -20.94
N GLY A 74 5.84 -9.15 -19.82
CA GLY A 74 4.68 -9.97 -19.50
C GLY A 74 3.42 -9.40 -20.13
N THR A 75 2.27 -9.95 -19.74
CA THR A 75 0.95 -9.38 -20.04
C THR A 75 0.19 -9.07 -18.75
N ALA A 76 -0.91 -8.34 -18.83
CA ALA A 76 -1.75 -8.07 -17.67
C ALA A 76 -2.29 -9.35 -17.00
N ALA A 77 -2.58 -10.39 -17.78
CA ALA A 77 -3.05 -11.68 -17.28
C ALA A 77 -1.91 -12.60 -16.83
N GLU A 78 -0.72 -12.45 -17.44
CA GLU A 78 0.45 -13.31 -17.25
C GLU A 78 1.70 -12.43 -17.06
N PRO A 79 1.83 -11.74 -15.91
CA PRO A 79 3.01 -10.92 -15.63
C PRO A 79 4.25 -11.79 -15.46
N ILE A 80 5.43 -11.24 -15.76
CA ILE A 80 6.70 -11.85 -15.34
C ILE A 80 6.88 -11.54 -13.86
N THR A 81 7.08 -12.57 -13.03
CA THR A 81 7.21 -12.39 -11.57
C THR A 81 8.58 -12.81 -11.08
N VAL A 82 9.24 -11.95 -10.31
CA VAL A 82 10.44 -12.27 -9.53
C VAL A 82 10.06 -12.19 -8.06
N ARG A 83 9.98 -13.35 -7.41
CA ARG A 83 9.47 -13.50 -6.06
C ARG A 83 10.52 -14.10 -5.15
N GLY A 84 10.75 -13.49 -3.99
CA GLY A 84 11.45 -14.16 -2.91
C GLY A 84 10.52 -15.11 -2.14
N ILE A 85 11.05 -16.28 -1.78
CA ILE A 85 10.41 -17.24 -0.88
C ILE A 85 11.07 -17.09 0.49
N PRO A 86 10.37 -16.50 1.48
CA PRO A 86 10.95 -16.26 2.80
C PRO A 86 11.37 -17.54 3.51
N SER A 87 12.21 -17.41 4.52
CA SER A 87 12.46 -18.49 5.49
C SER A 87 11.16 -18.84 6.24
N PRO A 88 11.11 -19.99 6.96
CA PRO A 88 9.99 -20.30 7.86
C PRO A 88 9.74 -19.24 8.95
N THR A 89 10.75 -18.42 9.26
CA THR A 89 10.67 -17.30 10.22
C THR A 89 10.38 -15.95 9.55
N GLY A 90 10.12 -15.92 8.24
CA GLY A 90 9.74 -14.71 7.50
C GLY A 90 10.90 -13.87 6.95
N GLN A 91 12.14 -14.34 7.03
CA GLN A 91 13.29 -13.60 6.49
C GLN A 91 13.27 -13.63 4.95
N LEU A 92 13.36 -12.47 4.32
CA LEU A 92 13.38 -12.36 2.86
C LEU A 92 14.75 -12.79 2.29
N PRO A 93 14.80 -13.44 1.12
CA PRO A 93 16.06 -13.63 0.40
C PRO A 93 16.71 -12.29 0.10
N VAL A 94 18.02 -12.20 0.35
CA VAL A 94 18.78 -10.96 0.19
C VAL A 94 19.56 -11.00 -1.13
N ILE A 95 19.36 -9.98 -1.96
CA ILE A 95 20.13 -9.68 -3.16
C ILE A 95 21.08 -8.54 -2.84
N ASP A 96 22.36 -8.85 -2.72
CA ASP A 96 23.36 -7.93 -2.17
C ASP A 96 24.37 -7.53 -3.24
N GLY A 97 24.40 -6.22 -3.52
CA GLY A 97 25.23 -5.60 -4.53
C GLY A 97 26.71 -5.48 -4.18
N VAL A 98 27.11 -5.66 -2.92
CA VAL A 98 28.50 -5.56 -2.47
C VAL A 98 29.28 -6.78 -2.96
N ASP A 99 30.31 -6.58 -3.78
CA ASP A 99 31.10 -7.64 -4.42
C ASP A 99 30.26 -8.60 -5.26
N ALA A 100 29.10 -8.12 -5.74
CA ALA A 100 28.22 -8.89 -6.61
C ALA A 100 28.80 -9.10 -8.00
N THR A 101 28.31 -10.11 -8.71
CA THR A 101 28.65 -10.33 -10.12
C THR A 101 27.43 -10.10 -11.00
N THR A 102 27.62 -9.51 -12.17
CA THR A 102 26.57 -9.44 -13.20
C THR A 102 26.39 -10.81 -13.86
N ALA A 103 25.15 -11.28 -13.99
CA ALA A 103 24.83 -12.54 -14.67
C ALA A 103 25.50 -12.60 -16.07
N PRO A 104 26.33 -13.62 -16.38
CA PRO A 104 27.18 -13.63 -17.58
C PRO A 104 26.44 -13.54 -18.91
N ALA A 105 25.21 -14.06 -18.98
CA ALA A 105 24.39 -14.05 -20.19
C ALA A 105 23.87 -12.64 -20.57
N LEU A 106 23.92 -11.68 -19.64
CA LEU A 106 23.30 -10.36 -19.83
C LEU A 106 24.28 -9.32 -20.30
N ASN A 107 23.83 -8.47 -21.23
CA ASN A 107 24.59 -7.34 -21.76
C ASN A 107 23.71 -6.10 -21.70
N TYR A 108 24.02 -5.16 -20.81
CA TYR A 108 23.22 -3.95 -20.63
C TYR A 108 24.05 -2.76 -20.17
N THR A 109 23.53 -1.57 -20.41
CA THR A 109 24.12 -0.29 -20.01
C THR A 109 23.69 0.10 -18.60
N GLY A 110 24.46 0.96 -17.93
CA GLY A 110 24.10 1.48 -16.61
C GLY A 110 24.19 0.47 -15.46
N GLY A 111 24.94 -0.63 -15.61
CA GLY A 111 25.10 -1.64 -14.55
C GLY A 111 25.74 -1.12 -13.25
N ASN A 112 26.38 0.05 -13.28
CA ASN A 112 26.88 0.77 -12.11
C ASN A 112 25.84 1.65 -11.39
N ARG A 113 24.58 1.66 -11.88
CA ARG A 113 23.47 2.43 -11.29
C ARG A 113 22.48 1.56 -10.51
N SER A 114 22.61 0.23 -10.53
CA SER A 114 21.75 -0.61 -9.69
C SER A 114 22.26 -2.03 -9.42
N VAL A 115 21.64 -2.72 -8.46
CA VAL A 115 21.76 -4.18 -8.31
C VAL A 115 20.80 -4.88 -9.26
N VAL A 116 19.52 -4.49 -9.22
CA VAL A 116 18.47 -4.95 -10.13
C VAL A 116 18.03 -3.79 -11.00
N LYS A 117 18.07 -3.99 -12.33
CA LYS A 117 17.59 -3.01 -13.32
C LYS A 117 16.34 -3.54 -14.02
N ILE A 118 15.32 -2.70 -14.17
CA ILE A 118 14.27 -2.89 -15.19
C ILE A 118 14.49 -1.80 -16.23
N GLY A 119 14.81 -2.16 -17.47
CA GLY A 119 15.17 -1.17 -18.48
C GLY A 119 15.97 -1.72 -19.63
N SER A 120 16.69 -0.84 -20.32
CA SER A 120 17.40 -1.15 -21.56
C SER A 120 18.49 -2.20 -21.39
N ALA A 121 18.60 -3.05 -22.39
CA ALA A 121 19.63 -4.07 -22.54
C ALA A 121 19.93 -4.33 -24.02
N ASN A 122 21.14 -4.80 -24.31
CA ASN A 122 21.49 -5.41 -25.60
C ASN A 122 21.15 -6.91 -25.60
N VAL A 123 21.29 -7.58 -24.44
CA VAL A 123 20.83 -8.95 -24.20
C VAL A 123 20.12 -8.97 -22.85
N PRO A 124 18.79 -9.22 -22.81
CA PRO A 124 17.90 -9.45 -23.96
C PRO A 124 17.77 -8.23 -24.89
N PRO A 125 17.23 -8.40 -26.13
CA PRO A 125 16.99 -7.28 -27.05
C PRO A 125 16.20 -6.15 -26.39
N ASP A 126 16.56 -4.90 -26.69
CA ASP A 126 15.96 -3.75 -26.05
C ASP A 126 14.47 -3.62 -26.40
N THR A 127 13.61 -3.77 -25.40
CA THR A 127 12.17 -3.54 -25.48
C THR A 127 11.76 -2.49 -24.45
N LEU A 128 10.49 -2.08 -24.46
CA LEU A 128 9.90 -1.39 -23.31
C LEU A 128 9.47 -2.48 -22.31
N PRO A 129 10.09 -2.63 -21.13
CA PRO A 129 9.68 -3.65 -20.17
C PRO A 129 8.25 -3.41 -19.69
N LYS A 130 7.42 -4.45 -19.63
CA LYS A 130 6.01 -4.31 -19.21
C LYS A 130 5.51 -5.47 -18.36
N HIS A 131 4.56 -5.19 -17.47
CA HIS A 131 3.87 -6.21 -16.66
C HIS A 131 4.87 -7.10 -15.90
N ILE A 132 5.68 -6.47 -15.06
CA ILE A 132 6.69 -7.13 -14.23
C ILE A 132 6.33 -6.91 -12.77
N VAL A 133 6.41 -7.98 -11.97
CA VAL A 133 6.26 -7.94 -10.52
C VAL A 133 7.59 -8.29 -9.87
N ILE A 134 8.10 -7.42 -9.00
CA ILE A 134 9.21 -7.72 -8.09
C ILE A 134 8.64 -7.77 -6.69
N GLU A 135 8.73 -8.92 -6.01
CA GLU A 135 8.14 -9.06 -4.68
C GLU A 135 8.92 -9.93 -3.69
N ASN A 136 8.73 -9.67 -2.40
CA ASN A 136 9.26 -10.45 -1.28
C ASN A 136 10.80 -10.58 -1.26
N LEU A 137 11.53 -9.53 -1.65
CA LEU A 137 13.00 -9.51 -1.67
C LEU A 137 13.56 -8.39 -0.82
N GLU A 138 14.68 -8.64 -0.14
CA GLU A 138 15.58 -7.57 0.29
C GLU A 138 16.61 -7.32 -0.82
N ILE A 139 16.75 -6.07 -1.27
CA ILE A 139 17.75 -5.67 -2.25
C ILE A 139 18.58 -4.55 -1.63
N ARG A 140 19.91 -4.68 -1.67
CA ARG A 140 20.81 -3.72 -1.00
C ARG A 140 22.18 -3.55 -1.62
N GLY A 141 22.94 -2.58 -1.13
CA GLY A 141 24.39 -2.48 -1.40
C GLY A 141 24.72 -1.82 -2.75
N ALA A 142 23.98 -0.78 -3.14
CA ALA A 142 24.19 -0.05 -4.40
C ALA A 142 24.62 1.40 -4.17
N ARG A 143 25.85 1.61 -3.67
CA ARG A 143 26.46 2.93 -3.47
C ARG A 143 27.98 2.86 -3.36
N PRO A 144 28.72 3.96 -3.52
CA PRO A 144 30.12 4.03 -3.10
C PRO A 144 30.25 3.78 -1.59
N PRO A 145 31.34 3.14 -1.12
CA PRO A 145 32.50 2.70 -1.89
C PRO A 145 32.34 1.30 -2.50
N TYR A 146 31.15 0.70 -2.45
CA TYR A 146 30.96 -0.69 -2.89
C TYR A 146 31.28 -0.89 -4.36
N GLN A 147 31.71 -2.11 -4.66
CA GLN A 147 32.13 -2.53 -5.99
C GLN A 147 31.34 -3.78 -6.41
N PHE A 148 31.42 -4.10 -7.69
CA PHE A 148 30.87 -5.30 -8.28
C PHE A 148 31.71 -5.73 -9.48
N THR A 149 31.62 -6.99 -9.87
CA THR A 149 32.25 -7.53 -11.07
C THR A 149 31.26 -7.51 -12.23
N ASP A 150 31.58 -6.77 -13.29
CA ASP A 150 30.74 -6.73 -14.49
C ASP A 150 30.79 -8.05 -15.29
N ARG A 151 29.97 -8.17 -16.33
CA ARG A 151 29.89 -9.41 -17.12
C ARG A 151 31.21 -9.82 -17.78
N GLY A 152 32.12 -8.85 -17.99
CA GLY A 152 33.42 -9.05 -18.60
C GLY A 152 34.49 -9.44 -17.58
N GLY A 153 34.12 -9.65 -16.31
CA GLY A 153 35.05 -9.95 -15.23
C GLY A 153 35.77 -8.71 -14.69
N VAL A 154 35.36 -7.49 -15.07
CA VAL A 154 36.02 -6.26 -14.63
C VAL A 154 35.34 -5.72 -13.38
N VAL A 155 36.12 -5.42 -12.35
CA VAL A 155 35.64 -4.76 -11.13
C VAL A 155 35.27 -3.30 -11.44
N ARG A 156 34.07 -2.90 -11.03
CA ARG A 156 33.46 -1.58 -11.21
C ARG A 156 32.96 -1.04 -9.88
N THR A 157 32.87 0.27 -9.77
CA THR A 157 32.26 0.95 -8.60
C THR A 157 30.85 1.42 -8.93
N TYR A 158 29.97 1.40 -7.93
CA TYR A 158 28.66 2.04 -8.04
C TYR A 158 28.79 3.58 -8.12
N LEU A 159 27.85 4.22 -8.82
CA LEU A 159 27.73 5.69 -8.80
C LEU A 159 27.04 6.16 -7.52
N ASN A 160 27.23 7.44 -7.15
CA ASN A 160 26.57 8.03 -5.96
C ASN A 160 25.05 7.82 -5.98
N HIS A 161 24.41 8.00 -7.13
CA HIS A 161 22.96 7.90 -7.33
C HIS A 161 22.49 6.48 -7.73
N ALA A 162 23.31 5.45 -7.52
CA ALA A 162 22.91 4.07 -7.75
C ALA A 162 21.82 3.63 -6.75
N ALA A 163 20.98 2.68 -7.16
CA ALA A 163 19.87 2.19 -6.34
C ALA A 163 19.79 0.66 -6.29
N PRO A 164 19.40 0.04 -5.16
CA PRO A 164 19.07 -1.38 -5.09
C PRO A 164 18.18 -1.84 -6.24
N LEU A 165 17.08 -1.12 -6.48
CA LEU A 165 16.18 -1.32 -7.60
C LEU A 165 16.04 -0.03 -8.41
N TRP A 166 16.34 -0.12 -9.71
CA TRP A 166 16.17 0.98 -10.66
C TRP A 166 15.29 0.56 -11.83
N ILE A 167 14.19 1.28 -12.03
CA ILE A 167 13.38 1.25 -13.24
C ILE A 167 13.85 2.40 -14.14
N GLU A 168 14.64 2.10 -15.15
CA GLU A 168 15.10 3.09 -16.14
C GLU A 168 13.96 3.51 -17.08
N LYS A 169 13.14 2.52 -17.47
CA LYS A 169 11.93 2.66 -18.28
C LYS A 169 11.05 1.43 -18.04
N GLY A 170 9.74 1.60 -18.00
CA GLY A 170 8.80 0.47 -17.93
C GLY A 170 7.34 0.89 -17.79
N GLU A 171 6.43 -0.04 -18.09
CA GLU A 171 4.99 0.17 -17.96
C GLU A 171 4.31 -0.95 -17.17
N SER A 172 3.40 -0.62 -16.25
CA SER A 172 2.71 -1.61 -15.41
C SER A 172 3.70 -2.46 -14.61
N ILE A 173 4.50 -1.81 -13.77
CA ILE A 173 5.50 -2.47 -12.92
C ILE A 173 5.04 -2.40 -11.48
N THR A 174 5.04 -3.55 -10.81
CA THR A 174 4.70 -3.65 -9.38
C THR A 174 5.94 -4.01 -8.58
N VAL A 175 6.20 -3.24 -7.52
CA VAL A 175 7.18 -3.55 -6.48
C VAL A 175 6.41 -3.75 -5.18
N ARG A 176 6.42 -4.98 -4.67
CA ARG A 176 5.56 -5.39 -3.55
C ARG A 176 6.35 -6.06 -2.43
N ASN A 177 6.13 -5.65 -1.18
CA ASN A 177 6.69 -6.32 -0.01
C ASN A 177 8.22 -6.53 -0.11
N CYS A 178 8.92 -5.53 -0.67
CA CYS A 178 10.37 -5.53 -0.77
C CYS A 178 10.99 -4.65 0.32
N THR A 179 12.18 -5.03 0.77
CA THR A 179 13.07 -4.17 1.55
C THR A 179 14.13 -3.57 0.63
N LEU A 180 14.20 -2.25 0.51
CA LEU A 180 15.18 -1.55 -0.33
C LEU A 180 16.05 -0.65 0.54
N THR A 181 17.31 -1.03 0.73
CA THR A 181 18.21 -0.39 1.69
C THR A 181 19.67 -0.33 1.23
N ASP A 182 20.52 0.42 1.94
CA ASP A 182 21.96 0.55 1.67
C ASP A 182 22.28 0.93 0.21
N GLY A 183 21.42 1.74 -0.38
CA GLY A 183 21.57 2.36 -1.69
C GLY A 183 22.07 3.79 -1.61
N GLY A 184 22.52 4.30 -2.76
CA GLY A 184 22.71 5.73 -2.96
C GLY A 184 21.34 6.39 -2.94
N ASN A 185 20.52 6.06 -3.94
CA ASN A 185 19.08 6.09 -3.82
C ASN A 185 18.55 4.73 -3.34
N GLY A 186 17.39 4.64 -2.68
CA GLY A 186 16.79 3.35 -2.30
C GLY A 186 15.96 2.71 -3.41
N PHE A 187 15.01 3.46 -3.94
CA PHE A 187 14.22 3.10 -5.12
C PHE A 187 14.28 4.22 -6.14
N MET A 188 14.56 3.88 -7.39
CA MET A 188 14.66 4.87 -8.46
C MET A 188 13.76 4.50 -9.64
N VAL A 189 12.98 5.46 -10.12
CA VAL A 189 12.25 5.39 -11.39
C VAL A 189 12.65 6.57 -12.25
N SER A 190 13.08 6.30 -13.47
CA SER A 190 13.43 7.32 -14.46
C SER A 190 12.41 7.34 -15.59
N SER A 191 12.41 8.44 -16.34
CA SER A 191 11.64 8.62 -17.57
C SER A 191 12.44 9.44 -18.57
N SER A 192 12.07 9.35 -19.83
CA SER A 192 12.51 10.26 -20.90
C SER A 192 11.34 10.55 -21.82
N ASP A 193 11.43 11.58 -22.65
CA ASP A 193 10.34 11.92 -23.59
C ASP A 193 10.00 10.80 -24.56
N ALA A 194 11.02 10.05 -25.01
CA ALA A 194 10.82 8.91 -25.91
C ALA A 194 10.25 7.68 -25.19
N LEU A 195 10.60 7.49 -23.91
CA LEU A 195 10.32 6.28 -23.14
C LEU A 195 9.95 6.65 -21.70
N PRO A 196 8.77 7.23 -21.46
CA PRO A 196 8.30 7.55 -20.12
C PRO A 196 7.91 6.27 -19.37
N SER A 197 8.27 6.19 -18.09
CA SER A 197 7.76 5.15 -17.21
C SER A 197 6.30 5.41 -16.86
N ARG A 198 5.46 4.36 -16.82
CA ARG A 198 4.01 4.47 -16.65
C ARG A 198 3.46 3.41 -15.70
N SER A 199 2.41 3.75 -14.96
CA SER A 199 1.64 2.79 -14.14
C SER A 199 2.54 1.97 -13.20
N ILE A 200 3.19 2.66 -12.26
CA ILE A 200 4.09 2.03 -11.30
C ILE A 200 3.37 1.89 -9.96
N LEU A 201 3.32 0.67 -9.42
CA LEU A 201 2.77 0.39 -8.10
C LEU A 201 3.90 0.03 -7.14
N VAL A 202 4.00 0.77 -6.04
CA VAL A 202 4.92 0.48 -4.93
C VAL A 202 4.06 0.22 -3.70
N GLU A 203 4.02 -1.03 -3.25
CA GLU A 203 3.16 -1.40 -2.13
C GLU A 203 3.77 -2.31 -1.09
N GLY A 204 3.41 -2.11 0.18
CA GLY A 204 3.88 -2.96 1.28
C GLY A 204 5.39 -2.96 1.46
N CYS A 205 6.15 -2.05 0.85
CA CYS A 205 7.62 -2.06 0.88
C CYS A 205 8.16 -1.38 2.14
N HIS A 206 9.37 -1.77 2.54
CA HIS A 206 10.18 -1.07 3.55
C HIS A 206 11.40 -0.43 2.88
N ILE A 207 11.44 0.90 2.78
CA ILE A 207 12.53 1.62 2.11
C ILE A 207 13.19 2.54 3.13
N HIS A 208 14.46 2.29 3.45
CA HIS A 208 15.14 2.96 4.56
C HIS A 208 16.66 2.86 4.45
N GLY A 209 17.39 3.70 5.20
CA GLY A 209 18.85 3.56 5.34
C GLY A 209 19.64 3.83 4.06
N ASN A 210 19.04 4.54 3.11
CA ASN A 210 19.67 4.95 1.86
C ASN A 210 20.23 6.37 1.95
N GLY A 211 21.08 6.74 0.99
CA GLY A 211 21.77 8.02 0.95
C GLY A 211 23.27 7.87 1.15
N ASN A 212 23.99 8.93 0.78
CA ASN A 212 25.43 9.04 1.00
C ASN A 212 25.70 10.07 2.09
N VAL A 213 26.55 9.69 3.05
CA VAL A 213 26.96 10.56 4.16
C VAL A 213 27.56 11.85 3.64
N GLY A 214 27.12 12.98 4.19
CA GLY A 214 27.55 14.33 3.81
C GLY A 214 26.96 14.85 2.49
N ARG A 215 25.99 14.15 1.89
CA ARG A 215 25.37 14.52 0.61
C ARG A 215 23.85 14.64 0.74
N ILE A 216 23.29 15.61 0.02
CA ILE A 216 21.85 15.93 -0.02
C ILE A 216 21.14 15.38 -1.27
N TYR A 217 21.91 14.93 -2.27
CA TYR A 217 21.39 14.66 -3.62
C TYR A 217 20.80 13.26 -3.81
N GLU A 218 21.04 12.35 -2.87
CA GLU A 218 20.57 10.98 -2.98
C GLU A 218 19.54 10.68 -1.87
N HIS A 219 18.45 10.04 -2.26
CA HIS A 219 17.18 10.00 -1.55
C HIS A 219 16.78 8.57 -1.19
N ASN A 220 15.86 8.37 -0.24
CA ASN A 220 15.26 7.03 -0.09
C ASN A 220 14.53 6.63 -1.38
N ILE A 221 13.78 7.57 -1.97
CA ILE A 221 13.04 7.37 -3.21
C ILE A 221 13.27 8.56 -4.14
N TYR A 222 13.59 8.28 -5.40
CA TYR A 222 13.66 9.25 -6.48
C TYR A 222 12.88 8.75 -7.70
N THR A 223 11.71 9.34 -7.97
CA THR A 223 10.81 8.82 -9.02
C THR A 223 10.34 9.87 -10.00
N ALA A 224 10.25 9.47 -11.27
CA ALA A 224 9.63 10.23 -12.34
C ALA A 224 8.88 9.27 -13.28
N ALA A 225 7.55 9.31 -13.23
CA ALA A 225 6.65 8.46 -14.01
C ALA A 225 5.32 9.17 -14.32
N ILE A 226 4.47 8.52 -15.10
CA ILE A 226 3.08 8.91 -15.30
C ILE A 226 2.19 7.84 -14.65
N GLY A 227 1.45 8.24 -13.61
CA GLY A 227 0.63 7.34 -12.81
C GLY A 227 1.47 6.42 -11.92
N ILE A 228 2.06 6.98 -10.85
CA ILE A 228 2.72 6.19 -9.80
C ILE A 228 1.91 6.22 -8.50
N LEU A 229 1.80 5.06 -7.87
CA LEU A 229 1.05 4.85 -6.63
C LEU A 229 1.96 4.25 -5.55
N PHE A 230 2.04 4.93 -4.41
CA PHE A 230 2.63 4.42 -3.17
C PHE A 230 1.52 4.08 -2.18
N GLN A 231 1.39 2.81 -1.80
CA GLN A 231 0.44 2.39 -0.77
C GLN A 231 0.99 1.39 0.24
N TYR A 232 0.57 1.50 1.50
CA TYR A 232 0.92 0.54 2.55
C TYR A 232 2.43 0.40 2.78
N ASN A 233 3.24 1.38 2.39
CA ASN A 233 4.69 1.32 2.57
C ASN A 233 5.10 1.79 3.96
N ARG A 234 6.25 1.31 4.43
CA ARG A 234 7.02 1.93 5.51
C ARG A 234 8.26 2.59 4.89
N LEU A 235 8.31 3.91 4.93
CA LEU A 235 9.46 4.68 4.47
C LEU A 235 10.19 5.19 5.71
N GLY A 236 11.28 4.52 6.09
CA GLY A 236 12.05 4.86 7.27
C GLY A 236 13.04 6.00 7.02
N PRO A 237 13.80 6.43 8.04
CA PRO A 237 14.82 7.45 7.87
C PRO A 237 15.88 7.07 6.83
N LEU A 238 16.55 8.09 6.28
CA LEU A 238 17.77 7.88 5.49
C LEU A 238 18.91 7.35 6.36
N ARG A 239 20.00 6.94 5.72
CA ARG A 239 21.25 6.63 6.44
C ARG A 239 21.69 7.84 7.28
N PRO A 240 22.04 7.63 8.57
CA PRO A 240 22.56 8.70 9.42
C PRO A 240 23.68 9.50 8.75
N GLY A 241 23.56 10.84 8.81
CA GLY A 241 24.51 11.77 8.18
C GLY A 241 24.28 12.00 6.68
N SER A 242 23.27 11.37 6.07
CA SER A 242 22.83 11.70 4.70
C SER A 242 21.74 12.76 4.75
N GLY A 243 21.76 13.73 3.82
CA GLY A 243 20.88 14.89 3.83
C GLY A 243 19.74 14.83 2.82
N GLY A 244 19.49 13.69 2.17
CA GLY A 244 18.45 13.57 1.15
C GLY A 244 17.02 13.54 1.71
N ASN A 245 16.06 13.79 0.83
CA ASN A 245 14.62 13.62 1.11
C ASN A 245 14.20 12.15 1.18
N ASN A 246 13.07 11.88 1.85
CA ASN A 246 12.51 10.55 1.96
C ASN A 246 11.85 10.12 0.64
N LEU A 247 10.77 10.81 0.24
CA LEU A 247 10.14 10.62 -1.06
C LEU A 247 10.33 11.88 -1.92
N LYS A 248 11.26 11.82 -2.87
CA LYS A 248 11.39 12.81 -3.94
C LYS A 248 10.71 12.30 -5.19
N ASP A 249 9.67 12.99 -5.63
CA ASP A 249 8.88 12.60 -6.79
C ASP A 249 8.68 13.76 -7.77
N ARG A 250 8.79 13.41 -9.06
CA ARG A 250 8.69 14.28 -10.23
C ARG A 250 7.58 13.82 -11.17
N SER A 251 6.68 12.95 -10.72
CA SER A 251 5.71 12.22 -11.53
C SER A 251 4.43 13.01 -11.79
N ALA A 252 3.73 12.64 -12.87
CA ALA A 252 2.36 13.07 -13.15
C ALA A 252 1.35 12.11 -12.51
N GLY A 253 0.26 12.64 -11.94
CA GLY A 253 -0.79 11.82 -11.30
C GLY A 253 -0.31 11.01 -10.09
N LEU A 254 0.64 11.55 -9.31
CA LEU A 254 1.16 10.89 -8.11
C LEU A 254 0.03 10.67 -7.08
N VAL A 255 -0.05 9.44 -6.56
CA VAL A 255 -0.86 9.09 -5.39
C VAL A 255 0.02 8.50 -4.30
N VAL A 256 -0.02 9.10 -3.11
CA VAL A 256 0.64 8.60 -1.89
C VAL A 256 -0.45 8.35 -0.86
N ARG A 257 -0.81 7.09 -0.60
CA ARG A 257 -1.89 6.75 0.32
C ARG A 257 -1.58 5.68 1.34
N HIS A 258 -2.06 5.83 2.56
CA HIS A 258 -1.95 4.78 3.58
C HIS A 258 -0.51 4.31 3.78
N ASN A 259 0.45 5.23 3.89
CA ASN A 259 1.86 4.92 4.15
C ASN A 259 2.28 5.44 5.53
N TRP A 260 3.34 4.87 6.07
CA TRP A 260 4.10 5.43 7.17
C TRP A 260 5.41 6.02 6.65
N ILE A 261 5.62 7.32 6.79
CA ILE A 261 6.81 8.02 6.27
C ILE A 261 7.49 8.76 7.41
N GLU A 262 8.71 8.37 7.75
CA GLU A 262 9.46 8.86 8.90
C GLU A 262 10.82 9.43 8.48
N GLY A 263 11.05 10.68 8.84
CA GLY A 263 12.31 11.39 8.65
C GLY A 263 12.67 11.70 7.20
N GLY A 264 13.94 12.03 7.01
CA GLY A 264 14.52 12.58 5.79
C GLY A 264 14.47 14.10 5.76
N ASN A 265 15.26 14.73 4.87
CA ASN A 265 15.33 16.19 4.81
C ASN A 265 13.99 16.86 4.50
N ARG A 266 13.11 16.13 3.81
CA ARG A 266 11.66 16.33 3.75
C ARG A 266 11.04 14.95 3.63
N GLN A 267 9.87 14.73 4.22
CA GLN A 267 9.11 13.50 3.99
C GLN A 267 8.64 13.44 2.54
N LEU A 268 8.14 14.56 2.01
CA LEU A 268 7.61 14.67 0.66
C LEU A 268 8.26 15.85 -0.10
N ASP A 269 9.01 15.56 -1.14
CA ASP A 269 9.60 16.53 -2.07
C ASP A 269 9.00 16.34 -3.46
N LEU A 270 7.84 16.98 -3.68
CA LEU A 270 6.92 16.76 -4.80
C LEU A 270 7.07 17.87 -5.84
N VAL A 271 8.14 17.77 -6.60
CA VAL A 271 8.60 18.84 -7.48
C VAL A 271 8.29 18.54 -8.94
N HIS A 272 8.72 19.44 -9.82
CA HIS A 272 8.42 19.39 -11.24
C HIS A 272 9.08 18.21 -11.97
N GLY A 273 8.40 17.74 -13.03
CA GLY A 273 8.86 16.74 -13.99
C GLY A 273 10.01 17.24 -14.85
N GLU A 274 11.15 17.57 -14.24
CA GLU A 274 12.36 18.04 -14.90
C GLU A 274 12.89 17.01 -15.92
N ASP A 275 12.71 15.72 -15.63
CA ASP A 275 13.26 14.63 -16.43
C ASP A 275 12.59 14.44 -17.79
N SER A 276 11.35 14.92 -17.98
CA SER A 276 10.59 14.69 -19.22
C SER A 276 9.46 15.69 -19.44
N SER A 277 9.39 16.28 -20.64
CA SER A 277 8.20 17.02 -21.08
C SER A 277 6.97 16.12 -21.19
N ALA A 278 7.12 14.85 -21.58
CA ALA A 278 6.00 13.91 -21.62
C ALA A 278 5.30 13.72 -20.27
N ILE A 279 6.05 13.82 -19.15
CA ILE A 279 5.47 13.88 -17.80
C ILE A 279 4.71 15.20 -17.61
N ARG A 280 5.34 16.33 -17.95
CA ARG A 280 4.74 17.67 -17.75
C ARG A 280 3.51 17.93 -18.62
N ASP A 281 3.42 17.25 -19.75
CA ASP A 281 2.34 17.32 -20.73
C ASP A 281 1.20 16.32 -20.44
N ALA A 282 1.40 15.39 -19.49
CA ALA A 282 0.37 14.44 -19.10
C ALA A 282 -0.85 15.16 -18.49
N PRO A 283 -2.09 14.79 -18.85
CA PRO A 283 -3.31 15.44 -18.34
C PRO A 283 -3.39 15.52 -16.81
N GLU A 284 -2.86 14.51 -16.12
CA GLU A 284 -2.85 14.37 -14.67
C GLU A 284 -1.66 15.06 -13.98
N TYR A 285 -0.76 15.73 -14.71
CA TYR A 285 0.45 16.33 -14.13
C TYR A 285 0.18 17.38 -13.05
N ARG A 286 -0.92 18.12 -13.19
CA ARG A 286 -1.30 19.21 -12.29
C ARG A 286 -2.09 18.75 -11.06
N THR A 287 -2.26 17.45 -10.87
CA THR A 287 -3.06 16.88 -9.77
C THR A 287 -2.23 15.87 -8.98
N THR A 288 -2.26 15.98 -7.66
CA THR A 288 -1.50 15.09 -6.76
C THR A 288 -2.32 14.76 -5.53
N TYR A 289 -2.31 13.50 -5.10
CA TYR A 289 -3.09 13.02 -3.97
C TYR A 289 -2.18 12.48 -2.86
N VAL A 290 -2.33 13.02 -1.65
CA VAL A 290 -1.63 12.55 -0.45
C VAL A 290 -2.67 12.35 0.65
N TYR A 291 -3.03 11.10 0.96
CA TYR A 291 -4.08 10.85 1.93
C TYR A 291 -3.94 9.59 2.78
N GLY A 292 -4.51 9.60 3.99
CA GLY A 292 -4.47 8.42 4.86
C GLY A 292 -3.07 8.06 5.36
N ASN A 293 -2.07 8.94 5.20
CA ASN A 293 -0.69 8.64 5.58
C ASN A 293 -0.39 9.11 7.00
N VAL A 294 0.58 8.47 7.62
CA VAL A 294 1.31 9.00 8.78
C VAL A 294 2.62 9.61 8.28
N LEU A 295 2.81 10.92 8.51
CA LEU A 295 4.07 11.62 8.26
C LEU A 295 4.68 12.01 9.61
N LEU A 296 5.86 11.46 9.92
CA LEU A 296 6.55 11.69 11.18
C LEU A 296 7.88 12.41 10.92
N GLU A 297 7.97 13.63 11.43
CA GLU A 297 9.17 14.45 11.44
C GLU A 297 9.91 14.27 12.79
N PRO A 298 11.09 13.63 12.82
CA PRO A 298 11.91 13.49 14.02
C PRO A 298 12.45 14.84 14.51
N ASP A 299 12.99 14.86 15.73
CA ASP A 299 13.66 16.06 16.24
C ASP A 299 14.95 16.34 15.46
N ALA A 300 15.13 17.60 15.06
CA ALA A 300 16.30 18.11 14.33
C ALA A 300 16.69 17.33 13.04
N ASP A 301 15.77 16.60 12.40
CA ASP A 301 16.04 15.94 11.12
C ASP A 301 15.98 16.95 9.96
N GLY A 302 16.98 16.92 9.08
CA GLY A 302 17.20 17.85 7.95
C GLY A 302 16.46 19.20 7.98
N SER A 303 15.68 19.49 6.95
CA SER A 303 14.97 20.75 6.77
C SER A 303 13.65 20.74 7.54
N ARG A 304 13.29 21.87 8.14
CA ARG A 304 12.02 22.09 8.85
C ARG A 304 10.73 21.94 8.03
N GLN A 305 10.82 21.54 6.77
CA GLN A 305 9.70 21.45 5.83
C GLN A 305 9.27 20.00 5.69
N ILE A 306 8.01 19.71 6.03
CA ILE A 306 7.47 18.35 5.85
C ILE A 306 7.22 18.07 4.36
N ILE A 307 6.62 19.05 3.67
CA ILE A 307 6.22 18.94 2.26
C ILE A 307 6.82 20.10 1.45
N HIS A 308 7.43 19.80 0.30
CA HIS A 308 7.70 20.77 -0.77
C HIS A 308 6.87 20.40 -2.00
N TYR A 309 6.14 21.37 -2.55
CA TYR A 309 5.33 21.21 -3.76
C TYR A 309 5.66 22.31 -4.79
N GLY A 310 5.78 21.94 -6.06
CA GLY A 310 6.03 22.88 -7.15
C GLY A 310 7.29 22.56 -7.95
N GLY A 311 8.42 23.22 -7.64
CA GLY A 311 9.69 23.03 -8.34
C GLY A 311 10.91 23.45 -7.51
N ASP A 312 12.08 22.95 -7.92
CA ASP A 312 13.35 23.06 -7.21
C ASP A 312 14.51 23.55 -8.12
N ASN A 313 14.19 24.02 -9.33
CA ASN A 313 15.16 24.58 -10.28
C ASN A 313 14.68 25.95 -10.80
N ASP A 314 15.14 27.01 -10.14
CA ASP A 314 14.67 28.37 -10.39
C ASP A 314 14.99 28.89 -11.80
N THR A 315 15.90 28.22 -12.53
CA THR A 315 16.19 28.57 -13.94
C THR A 315 15.08 28.17 -14.91
N VAL A 316 14.16 27.30 -14.48
CA VAL A 316 13.07 26.75 -15.30
C VAL A 316 11.72 26.85 -14.60
N GLN A 317 11.47 27.96 -13.89
CA GLN A 317 10.22 28.19 -13.15
C GLN A 317 8.94 28.01 -14.00
N SER A 318 9.00 28.26 -15.31
CA SER A 318 7.88 28.00 -16.22
C SER A 318 7.47 26.52 -16.30
N GLN A 319 8.36 25.61 -15.92
CA GLN A 319 8.15 24.17 -15.91
C GLN A 319 7.62 23.63 -14.57
N TYR A 320 7.49 24.48 -13.55
CA TYR A 320 7.02 24.08 -12.23
C TYR A 320 5.63 23.42 -12.30
N ARG A 321 5.31 22.59 -11.30
CA ARG A 321 4.07 21.79 -11.29
C ARG A 321 2.80 22.64 -11.24
N LYS A 322 2.80 23.88 -10.69
CA LYS A 322 1.68 24.85 -10.76
C LYS A 322 0.28 24.22 -10.74
N GLY A 323 0.07 23.31 -9.79
CA GLY A 323 -1.09 22.43 -9.74
C GLY A 323 -1.71 22.40 -8.36
N THR A 324 -2.54 21.39 -8.10
CA THR A 324 -3.22 21.20 -6.82
C THR A 324 -2.74 19.94 -6.11
N LEU A 325 -2.26 20.11 -4.88
CA LEU A 325 -2.04 19.04 -3.93
C LEU A 325 -3.31 18.82 -3.10
N HIS A 326 -3.96 17.66 -3.25
CA HIS A 326 -5.04 17.22 -2.39
C HIS A 326 -4.46 16.45 -1.20
N LEU A 327 -4.47 17.09 -0.03
CA LEU A 327 -3.91 16.58 1.22
C LEU A 327 -5.04 16.30 2.22
N PHE A 328 -5.42 15.03 2.42
CA PHE A 328 -6.55 14.72 3.30
C PHE A 328 -6.43 13.47 4.15
N HIS A 329 -7.07 13.45 5.33
CA HIS A 329 -7.01 12.29 6.23
C HIS A 329 -5.58 11.85 6.57
N ASN A 330 -4.59 12.75 6.62
CA ASN A 330 -3.25 12.41 7.07
C ASN A 330 -3.08 12.73 8.55
N THR A 331 -2.31 11.92 9.26
CA THR A 331 -1.78 12.24 10.60
C THR A 331 -0.35 12.71 10.43
N ILE A 332 -0.09 14.00 10.65
CA ILE A 332 1.22 14.62 10.47
C ILE A 332 1.75 15.07 11.83
N ILE A 333 2.83 14.45 12.26
CA ILE A 333 3.44 14.64 13.57
C ILE A 333 4.83 15.26 13.40
N SER A 334 5.13 16.27 14.21
CA SER A 334 6.48 16.80 14.34
C SER A 334 6.99 16.70 15.77
N ARG A 335 8.12 16.02 15.93
CA ARG A 335 8.89 15.92 17.18
C ARG A 335 9.94 17.01 17.35
N ARG A 336 10.05 17.91 16.37
CA ARG A 336 10.96 19.05 16.43
C ARG A 336 10.70 19.90 17.66
N THR A 337 11.77 20.26 18.34
CA THR A 337 11.75 21.24 19.42
C THR A 337 11.76 22.68 18.89
N ASP A 338 12.21 22.87 17.64
CA ASP A 338 12.23 24.15 16.91
C ASP A 338 11.08 24.26 15.89
N LEU A 339 11.17 25.21 14.96
CA LEU A 339 10.11 25.51 14.00
C LEU A 339 9.88 24.33 13.04
N THR A 340 8.61 24.01 12.78
CA THR A 340 8.16 23.11 11.71
C THR A 340 7.28 23.88 10.73
N ALA A 341 7.46 23.66 9.43
CA ALA A 341 6.56 24.11 8.38
C ALA A 341 5.88 22.90 7.72
N LEU A 342 4.55 22.88 7.70
CA LEU A 342 3.76 21.85 7.04
C LEU A 342 4.09 21.78 5.55
N ILE A 343 4.02 22.91 4.85
CA ILE A 343 4.26 22.95 3.41
C ILE A 343 5.02 24.19 2.95
N ARG A 344 5.93 23.96 2.01
CA ARG A 344 6.51 24.97 1.13
C ARG A 344 5.94 24.76 -0.27
N MET A 345 5.26 25.77 -0.80
CA MET A 345 4.99 25.87 -2.23
C MET A 345 5.96 26.84 -2.90
N SER A 346 6.26 26.60 -4.17
CA SER A 346 7.39 27.23 -4.86
C SER A 346 7.04 28.61 -5.42
N THR A 347 5.79 28.78 -5.86
CA THR A 347 5.22 30.03 -6.39
C THR A 347 3.77 30.17 -5.94
N ASN A 348 3.13 31.28 -6.30
CA ASN A 348 1.70 31.50 -6.05
C ASN A 348 0.77 30.80 -7.05
N ASP A 349 1.33 30.10 -8.05
CA ASP A 349 0.55 29.31 -9.01
C ASP A 349 0.27 27.88 -8.51
N GLU A 350 0.93 27.44 -7.43
CA GLU A 350 0.60 26.19 -6.75
C GLU A 350 -0.51 26.39 -5.71
N SER A 351 -1.34 25.35 -5.53
CA SER A 351 -2.39 25.31 -4.53
C SER A 351 -2.35 24.00 -3.74
N CYS A 352 -2.80 24.05 -2.49
CA CYS A 352 -3.01 22.87 -1.66
C CYS A 352 -4.39 22.94 -1.01
N ASP A 353 -5.20 21.90 -1.23
CA ASP A 353 -6.43 21.65 -0.49
C ASP A 353 -6.11 20.69 0.65
N ALA A 354 -6.09 21.20 1.88
CA ALA A 354 -5.74 20.45 3.08
C ALA A 354 -6.96 20.27 3.98
N ARG A 355 -7.57 19.08 4.00
CA ARG A 355 -8.80 18.83 4.77
C ARG A 355 -8.81 17.52 5.53
N ASN A 356 -9.56 17.45 6.61
CA ASN A 356 -9.72 16.24 7.42
C ASN A 356 -8.39 15.67 7.97
N ASN A 357 -7.33 16.47 8.07
CA ASN A 357 -6.03 16.03 8.60
C ASN A 357 -5.94 16.27 10.11
N LEU A 358 -4.98 15.60 10.72
CA LEU A 358 -4.56 15.82 12.10
C LEU A 358 -3.10 16.29 12.09
N PHE A 359 -2.87 17.52 12.54
CA PHE A 359 -1.54 18.14 12.65
C PHE A 359 -1.13 18.24 14.12
N TYR A 360 -0.03 17.59 14.49
CA TYR A 360 0.44 17.60 15.87
C TYR A 360 1.93 17.91 15.97
N THR A 361 2.29 18.65 17.02
CA THR A 361 3.68 18.84 17.42
C THR A 361 3.84 18.51 18.90
N THR A 362 4.92 17.82 19.25
CA THR A 362 5.23 17.53 20.65
C THR A 362 5.63 18.80 21.40
N ALA A 363 6.27 19.75 20.71
CA ALA A 363 6.62 21.08 21.23
C ALA A 363 5.38 21.99 21.43
N ALA A 364 5.62 23.25 21.78
CA ALA A 364 4.57 24.25 21.86
C ALA A 364 3.93 24.45 20.47
N GLY A 365 2.60 24.58 20.38
CA GLY A 365 1.93 24.75 19.08
C GLY A 365 2.48 25.94 18.27
N SER A 366 3.00 26.96 18.95
CA SER A 366 3.68 28.12 18.34
C SER A 366 4.97 27.81 17.58
N THR A 367 5.44 26.56 17.55
CA THR A 367 6.52 26.12 16.66
C THR A 367 6.01 25.64 15.29
N PHE A 368 4.73 25.31 15.17
CA PHE A 368 4.15 24.79 13.93
C PHE A 368 3.66 25.92 13.01
N ARG A 369 3.99 25.83 11.73
CA ARG A 369 3.62 26.77 10.66
C ARG A 369 2.89 26.05 9.55
N LEU A 370 1.84 26.68 9.02
CA LEU A 370 1.06 26.09 7.93
C LEU A 370 1.77 26.27 6.59
N LEU A 371 2.21 27.50 6.28
CA LEU A 371 2.83 27.83 5.01
C LEU A 371 4.17 28.53 5.19
N GLU A 372 5.15 28.16 4.35
CA GLU A 372 6.49 28.73 4.44
C GLU A 372 6.69 30.04 3.68
N THR A 373 6.32 30.12 2.39
CA THR A 373 6.70 31.27 1.54
C THR A 373 5.61 31.68 0.57
N ALA A 374 5.27 30.82 -0.38
CA ALA A 374 4.38 31.11 -1.51
C ALA A 374 3.27 30.06 -1.62
N GLY A 375 2.31 30.26 -2.52
CA GLY A 375 1.23 29.32 -2.85
C GLY A 375 -0.09 29.59 -2.13
N ASN A 376 -1.14 28.88 -2.52
CA ASN A 376 -2.49 29.05 -1.99
C ASN A 376 -2.88 27.83 -1.15
N LEU A 377 -2.83 27.96 0.17
CA LEU A 377 -3.21 26.89 1.11
C LEU A 377 -4.65 27.11 1.59
N VAL A 378 -5.54 26.19 1.20
CA VAL A 378 -6.94 26.16 1.63
C VAL A 378 -7.12 25.04 2.63
N LEU A 379 -7.59 25.38 3.83
CA LEU A 379 -7.74 24.43 4.93
C LEU A 379 -9.22 24.22 5.26
N THR A 380 -9.63 22.99 5.53
CA THR A 380 -11.01 22.71 5.92
C THR A 380 -11.08 21.57 6.92
N ARG A 381 -11.65 21.82 8.11
CA ARG A 381 -11.91 20.80 9.15
C ARG A 381 -10.67 19.93 9.44
N ASN A 382 -9.58 20.57 9.87
CA ASN A 382 -8.40 19.84 10.37
C ASN A 382 -8.33 19.99 11.90
N TRP A 383 -7.71 19.03 12.57
CA TRP A 383 -7.33 19.18 13.97
C TRP A 383 -5.88 19.68 14.05
N ILE A 384 -5.59 20.65 14.91
CA ILE A 384 -4.22 21.14 15.13
C ILE A 384 -3.98 21.57 16.58
N LYS A 385 -2.77 21.30 17.09
CA LYS A 385 -2.37 21.74 18.43
C LYS A 385 -2.48 23.27 18.57
N THR A 386 -3.15 23.74 19.63
CA THR A 386 -3.37 25.17 19.89
C THR A 386 -2.06 25.95 19.96
N GLY A 387 -2.04 27.15 19.37
CA GLY A 387 -0.90 28.08 19.37
C GLY A 387 -0.13 28.17 18.04
N TRP A 388 -0.49 27.33 17.06
CA TRP A 388 0.03 27.36 15.69
C TRP A 388 -0.03 28.76 15.05
N GLN A 389 0.79 29.00 14.04
CA GLN A 389 0.80 30.25 13.28
C GLN A 389 0.65 29.97 11.78
N GLU A 390 0.02 30.87 11.04
CA GLU A 390 -0.21 30.68 9.61
C GLU A 390 1.11 30.58 8.83
N MET A 391 2.03 31.49 9.12
CA MET A 391 3.22 31.72 8.30
C MET A 391 4.50 31.71 9.15
N THR A 392 5.60 31.23 8.57
CA THR A 392 6.97 31.29 9.15
C THR A 392 7.42 32.75 9.39
N PRO A 393 8.51 33.07 10.09
CA PRO A 393 8.98 34.45 10.27
C PRO A 393 9.92 34.91 9.12
N THR A 394 9.54 34.68 7.86
CA THR A 394 10.29 35.10 6.65
C THR A 394 9.41 35.98 5.74
N PRO A 395 9.88 36.57 4.64
CA PRO A 395 8.97 37.20 3.68
C PRO A 395 8.01 36.18 3.05
N HIS A 396 6.71 36.49 2.99
CA HIS A 396 5.67 35.65 2.39
C HIS A 396 5.00 36.36 1.23
N THR A 397 4.63 35.57 0.22
CA THR A 397 3.80 36.01 -0.91
C THR A 397 2.54 35.15 -1.07
N GLY A 398 2.45 34.03 -0.36
CA GLY A 398 1.35 33.08 -0.43
C GLY A 398 0.13 33.48 0.41
N THR A 399 -0.93 32.70 0.29
CA THR A 399 -2.20 32.87 1.01
C THR A 399 -2.54 31.64 1.83
N VAL A 400 -3.09 31.85 3.03
CA VAL A 400 -3.65 30.82 3.90
C VAL A 400 -5.11 31.19 4.15
N SER A 401 -6.02 30.23 3.99
CA SER A 401 -7.46 30.46 4.19
C SER A 401 -8.14 29.23 4.82
N GLY A 402 -9.33 29.43 5.39
CA GLY A 402 -10.15 28.35 5.96
C GLY A 402 -9.75 27.86 7.36
N THR A 403 -8.77 28.51 8.00
CA THR A 403 -8.29 28.23 9.36
C THR A 403 -9.39 28.35 10.44
N ALA A 404 -10.43 29.16 10.20
CA ALA A 404 -11.60 29.28 11.07
C ALA A 404 -12.36 27.96 11.28
N SER A 405 -12.16 26.96 10.43
CA SER A 405 -12.79 25.64 10.53
C SER A 405 -11.99 24.62 11.36
N PHE A 406 -10.82 25.01 11.88
CA PHE A 406 -10.00 24.12 12.68
C PHE A 406 -10.65 23.72 14.01
N LEU A 407 -10.39 22.48 14.39
CA LEU A 407 -10.49 22.04 15.77
C LEU A 407 -9.11 22.19 16.41
N THR A 408 -9.06 22.73 17.63
CA THR A 408 -7.79 22.92 18.32
C THR A 408 -7.85 22.42 19.76
N GLY A 409 -6.71 21.95 20.26
CA GLY A 409 -6.55 21.52 21.64
C GLY A 409 -5.08 21.30 21.97
N SER A 410 -4.79 20.87 23.20
CA SER A 410 -3.42 20.53 23.61
C SER A 410 -2.96 19.16 23.10
N THR A 411 -3.89 18.20 22.98
CA THR A 411 -3.65 16.83 22.54
C THR A 411 -4.81 16.31 21.69
N PRO A 412 -4.54 15.49 20.66
CA PRO A 412 -5.57 14.80 19.89
C PRO A 412 -6.06 13.52 20.58
N LEU A 413 -5.48 13.14 21.73
CA LEU A 413 -5.74 11.89 22.45
C LEU A 413 -5.40 10.65 21.60
N PHE A 414 -4.13 10.52 21.22
CA PHE A 414 -3.58 9.29 20.65
C PHE A 414 -3.65 8.13 21.65
N ALA A 415 -3.69 6.90 21.15
CA ALA A 415 -3.63 5.68 21.95
C ALA A 415 -2.38 5.68 22.82
N ASP A 416 -1.20 5.85 22.20
CA ASP A 416 0.08 6.08 22.90
C ASP A 416 1.09 6.83 22.01
N GLU A 417 1.27 8.12 22.29
CA GLU A 417 2.20 8.99 21.58
C GLU A 417 3.67 8.55 21.71
N ALA A 418 4.06 8.00 22.86
CA ALA A 418 5.46 7.68 23.16
C ALA A 418 5.96 6.50 22.31
N THR A 419 5.06 5.57 21.99
CA THR A 419 5.38 4.36 21.20
C THR A 419 4.94 4.44 19.74
N ASN A 420 4.57 5.64 19.25
CA ASN A 420 4.06 5.86 17.89
C ASN A 420 2.70 5.20 17.59
N ARG A 421 1.89 4.92 18.59
CA ARG A 421 0.51 4.46 18.41
C ARG A 421 -0.42 5.64 18.24
N PHE A 422 -0.52 6.10 16.99
CA PHE A 422 -1.28 7.28 16.60
C PHE A 422 -2.74 7.01 16.26
N GLU A 423 -3.25 5.79 16.54
CA GLU A 423 -4.69 5.57 16.58
C GLU A 423 -5.33 6.50 17.61
N LEU A 424 -6.59 6.89 17.42
CA LEU A 424 -7.28 7.81 18.32
C LEU A 424 -7.95 7.04 19.47
N ARG A 425 -8.02 7.67 20.64
CA ARG A 425 -8.89 7.22 21.74
C ARG A 425 -10.35 7.56 21.42
N PRO A 426 -11.36 6.81 21.93
CA PRO A 426 -12.77 7.06 21.61
C PRO A 426 -13.31 8.41 22.07
N THR A 427 -12.63 9.06 23.02
CA THR A 427 -12.93 10.39 23.53
C THR A 427 -12.19 11.51 22.79
N SER A 428 -11.47 11.17 21.71
CA SER A 428 -10.72 12.14 20.93
C SER A 428 -11.61 13.26 20.38
N PRO A 429 -11.18 14.53 20.46
CA PRO A 429 -11.86 15.64 19.80
C PRO A 429 -11.78 15.58 18.26
N ALA A 430 -10.97 14.68 17.71
CA ALA A 430 -10.85 14.44 16.27
C ALA A 430 -11.85 13.38 15.75
N ARG A 431 -12.56 12.70 16.65
CA ARG A 431 -13.52 11.64 16.31
C ARG A 431 -14.83 12.19 15.73
N ASP A 432 -15.30 11.60 14.64
CA ASP A 432 -16.54 11.96 13.94
C ASP A 432 -16.58 13.43 13.46
N GLN A 433 -15.44 13.98 13.04
CA GLN A 433 -15.31 15.40 12.69
C GLN A 433 -15.04 15.68 11.22
N ALA A 434 -14.75 14.68 10.38
CA ALA A 434 -14.46 14.92 8.98
C ALA A 434 -15.65 15.54 8.24
N THR A 435 -15.34 16.25 7.17
CA THR A 435 -16.31 16.77 6.20
C THR A 435 -16.13 16.12 4.84
N SER A 436 -17.04 16.36 3.90
CA SER A 436 -16.94 15.88 2.53
C SER A 436 -15.60 16.29 1.86
N PRO A 437 -15.04 15.44 0.97
CA PRO A 437 -13.90 15.79 0.13
C PRO A 437 -14.11 17.07 -0.69
N HIS A 438 -13.03 17.66 -1.21
CA HIS A 438 -13.15 18.81 -2.11
C HIS A 438 -13.91 18.38 -3.38
N PRO A 439 -14.79 19.20 -3.98
CA PRO A 439 -15.53 18.81 -5.19
C PRO A 439 -14.65 18.44 -6.39
N ALA A 440 -13.41 18.95 -6.43
CA ALA A 440 -12.41 18.62 -7.44
C ALA A 440 -11.55 17.38 -7.09
N THR A 441 -11.74 16.77 -5.92
CA THR A 441 -11.10 15.49 -5.60
C THR A 441 -11.74 14.40 -6.44
N ASP A 442 -10.93 13.65 -7.18
CA ASP A 442 -11.41 12.51 -7.98
C ASP A 442 -12.06 11.45 -7.08
N PRO A 443 -13.31 11.04 -7.35
CA PRO A 443 -14.02 10.04 -6.55
C PRO A 443 -13.38 8.64 -6.60
N SER A 444 -12.42 8.39 -7.51
CA SER A 444 -11.61 7.16 -7.54
C SER A 444 -10.53 7.09 -6.45
N HIS A 445 -10.41 8.13 -5.61
CA HIS A 445 -9.53 8.17 -4.45
C HIS A 445 -10.29 8.26 -3.10
N PRO A 446 -11.20 7.32 -2.79
CA PRO A 446 -11.91 7.33 -1.53
C PRO A 446 -11.00 6.84 -0.39
N VAL A 447 -11.27 7.29 0.85
CA VAL A 447 -10.57 6.84 2.06
C VAL A 447 -11.31 5.62 2.65
N THR A 448 -11.20 4.47 1.98
CA THR A 448 -11.88 3.22 2.40
C THR A 448 -10.99 2.27 3.17
N ARG A 449 -9.71 2.61 3.34
CA ARG A 449 -8.72 1.82 4.07
C ARG A 449 -7.87 2.73 4.94
N GLU A 450 -7.18 2.12 5.89
CA GLU A 450 -6.18 2.78 6.71
C GLU A 450 -4.93 1.92 6.84
N TYR A 451 -3.82 2.57 7.19
CA TYR A 451 -2.56 1.87 7.39
C TYR A 451 -2.64 1.01 8.65
N LEU A 452 -2.12 -0.21 8.58
CA LEU A 452 -1.93 -1.05 9.76
C LEU A 452 -0.43 -1.17 10.03
N PRO A 453 0.12 -0.44 11.03
CA PRO A 453 1.53 -0.47 11.38
C PRO A 453 2.08 -1.90 11.54
N HIS A 454 3.05 -2.35 10.74
CA HIS A 454 3.53 -1.76 9.49
C HIS A 454 3.29 -2.66 8.27
N GLN A 455 3.36 -2.04 7.09
CA GLN A 455 3.31 -2.66 5.75
C GLN A 455 2.01 -3.37 5.38
N ARG A 456 0.92 -3.07 6.10
CA ARG A 456 -0.41 -3.66 5.89
C ARG A 456 -1.48 -2.57 5.85
N SER A 457 -2.69 -2.97 5.55
CA SER A 457 -3.88 -2.14 5.71
C SER A 457 -5.07 -2.95 6.17
N LYS A 458 -6.03 -2.26 6.78
CA LYS A 458 -7.38 -2.78 7.05
C LYS A 458 -8.42 -1.89 6.37
N PRO A 459 -9.66 -2.39 6.15
CA PRO A 459 -10.79 -1.52 5.84
C PRO A 459 -10.90 -0.40 6.86
N ARG A 460 -11.35 0.78 6.43
CA ARG A 460 -11.66 1.90 7.33
C ARG A 460 -13.17 1.92 7.52
N ILE A 461 -13.64 1.74 8.76
CA ILE A 461 -15.07 1.57 9.07
C ILE A 461 -15.54 2.69 10.02
N PRO A 462 -16.04 3.82 9.48
CA PRO A 462 -16.62 4.88 10.30
C PRO A 462 -17.92 4.44 10.97
N SER A 463 -18.05 4.76 12.26
CA SER A 463 -19.31 4.60 13.02
C SER A 463 -20.24 5.82 12.90
N GLY A 464 -19.75 6.91 12.30
CA GLY A 464 -20.47 8.13 12.01
C GLY A 464 -19.82 8.89 10.84
N ALA A 465 -19.54 10.18 11.04
CA ALA A 465 -18.66 10.88 10.11
C ALA A 465 -17.24 10.31 10.26
N PRO A 466 -16.41 10.25 9.22
CA PRO A 466 -15.04 9.78 9.39
C PRO A 466 -14.27 10.60 10.42
N ASP A 467 -13.28 10.00 11.05
CA ASP A 467 -12.35 10.68 11.95
C ASP A 467 -11.35 11.55 11.19
N LEU A 468 -10.83 12.58 11.85
CA LEU A 468 -9.72 13.37 11.31
C LEU A 468 -8.42 12.57 11.41
N GLY A 469 -7.60 12.63 10.36
CA GLY A 469 -6.33 11.93 10.29
C GLY A 469 -6.42 10.52 9.68
N ALA A 470 -5.31 9.79 9.81
CA ALA A 470 -5.06 8.55 9.09
C ALA A 470 -5.87 7.34 9.59
N PHE A 471 -6.32 7.39 10.84
CA PHE A 471 -6.96 6.28 11.53
C PHE A 471 -8.39 6.63 11.93
N GLU A 472 -9.25 5.61 11.94
CA GLU A 472 -10.62 5.62 12.43
C GLU A 472 -10.71 4.89 13.77
N VAL A 473 -11.45 5.44 14.72
CA VAL A 473 -11.89 4.72 15.91
C VAL A 473 -13.00 3.77 15.51
N GLU A 474 -12.61 2.53 15.18
CA GLU A 474 -13.57 1.49 14.82
C GLU A 474 -14.39 1.02 16.03
N PRO A 475 -15.59 0.43 15.81
CA PRO A 475 -16.42 -0.09 16.88
C PRO A 475 -15.70 -1.08 17.81
N LEU A 476 -14.85 -1.96 17.26
CA LEU A 476 -14.05 -2.90 18.06
C LEU A 476 -13.02 -2.17 18.92
N ASP A 477 -12.35 -1.16 18.38
CA ASP A 477 -11.38 -0.36 19.13
C ASP A 477 -12.08 0.42 20.24
N ALA A 478 -13.25 1.01 19.97
CA ALA A 478 -14.05 1.67 20.99
C ALA A 478 -14.48 0.70 22.11
N TRP A 479 -14.92 -0.52 21.76
CA TRP A 479 -15.25 -1.56 22.72
C TRP A 479 -14.05 -1.97 23.57
N ARG A 480 -12.85 -2.12 22.98
CA ARG A 480 -11.63 -2.43 23.74
C ARG A 480 -11.34 -1.37 24.80
N TRP A 481 -11.40 -0.09 24.42
CA TRP A 481 -11.18 1.00 25.36
C TRP A 481 -12.24 1.03 26.47
N GLU A 482 -13.48 0.67 26.18
CA GLU A 482 -14.54 0.56 27.18
C GLU A 482 -14.30 -0.62 28.14
N ARG A 483 -13.88 -1.78 27.63
CA ARG A 483 -13.70 -3.00 28.43
C ARG A 483 -12.39 -3.05 29.21
N PHE A 484 -11.31 -2.54 28.63
CA PHE A 484 -9.95 -2.68 29.15
C PHE A 484 -9.35 -1.35 29.62
N GLY A 485 -9.91 -0.18 29.25
CA GLY A 485 -9.27 1.10 29.52
C GLY A 485 -7.87 1.17 28.92
N GLU A 486 -6.86 1.61 29.70
CA GLU A 486 -5.46 1.66 29.24
C GLU A 486 -4.87 0.28 28.93
N ASP A 487 -5.42 -0.81 29.51
CA ASP A 487 -4.96 -2.17 29.24
C ASP A 487 -5.24 -2.60 27.78
N THR A 488 -6.01 -1.81 27.02
CA THR A 488 -6.11 -1.90 25.55
C THR A 488 -4.75 -1.89 24.85
N LEU A 489 -3.74 -1.28 25.47
CA LEU A 489 -2.40 -1.21 24.90
C LEU A 489 -1.62 -2.53 25.06
N ASP A 490 -2.11 -3.46 25.89
CA ASP A 490 -1.53 -4.79 26.06
C ASP A 490 -2.18 -5.81 25.12
N ALA A 491 -1.43 -6.23 24.10
CA ALA A 491 -1.84 -7.23 23.14
C ALA A 491 -2.25 -8.56 23.78
N ALA A 492 -1.64 -8.96 24.91
CA ALA A 492 -1.98 -10.20 25.60
C ALA A 492 -3.38 -10.17 26.23
N LEU A 493 -3.94 -8.97 26.43
CA LEU A 493 -5.27 -8.78 27.01
C LEU A 493 -6.30 -8.41 25.95
N ALA A 494 -5.96 -7.53 25.00
CA ALA A 494 -6.95 -6.86 24.15
C ALA A 494 -6.93 -7.31 22.66
N ASP A 495 -5.93 -8.08 22.20
CA ASP A 495 -5.90 -8.55 20.81
C ASP A 495 -7.13 -9.41 20.46
N ASP A 496 -7.47 -9.51 19.17
CA ASP A 496 -8.64 -10.24 18.66
C ASP A 496 -8.72 -11.68 19.19
N SER A 497 -7.58 -12.35 19.33
CA SER A 497 -7.45 -13.74 19.76
C SER A 497 -7.13 -13.92 21.25
N ALA A 498 -6.98 -12.83 22.00
CA ALA A 498 -6.73 -12.92 23.43
C ALA A 498 -8.01 -13.38 24.15
N ASP A 499 -7.82 -14.16 25.21
CA ASP A 499 -8.85 -14.72 26.08
C ASP A 499 -8.38 -14.48 27.53
N PRO A 500 -8.59 -13.27 28.07
CA PRO A 500 -7.99 -12.87 29.34
C PRO A 500 -8.66 -13.52 30.55
N ASP A 501 -9.93 -13.93 30.46
CA ASP A 501 -10.63 -14.66 31.54
C ASP A 501 -10.55 -16.19 31.41
N ARG A 502 -10.04 -16.70 30.28
CA ARG A 502 -9.76 -18.12 30.00
C ARG A 502 -11.02 -18.98 29.93
N ASP A 503 -12.12 -18.42 29.47
CA ASP A 503 -13.37 -19.15 29.27
C ASP A 503 -13.44 -19.89 27.92
N GLY A 504 -12.44 -19.66 27.04
CA GLY A 504 -12.34 -20.22 25.70
C GLY A 504 -12.89 -19.32 24.59
N SER A 505 -13.39 -18.13 24.92
CA SER A 505 -13.95 -17.15 24.00
C SER A 505 -12.96 -16.01 23.77
N PRO A 506 -12.39 -15.89 22.55
CA PRO A 506 -11.49 -14.80 22.27
C PRO A 506 -12.24 -13.46 22.16
N ASN A 507 -11.55 -12.35 22.40
CA ASN A 507 -12.11 -11.00 22.38
C ASN A 507 -12.92 -10.65 21.13
N LEU A 508 -12.52 -11.12 19.95
CA LEU A 508 -13.30 -10.90 18.73
C LEU A 508 -14.69 -11.56 18.80
N LEU A 509 -14.76 -12.76 19.38
CA LEU A 509 -16.00 -13.47 19.60
C LEU A 509 -16.84 -12.77 20.69
N GLU A 510 -16.20 -12.36 21.78
CA GLU A 510 -16.82 -11.56 22.85
C GLU A 510 -17.47 -10.27 22.32
N PHE A 511 -16.70 -9.49 21.55
CA PHE A 511 -17.19 -8.30 20.88
C PHE A 511 -18.40 -8.62 19.98
N SER A 512 -18.29 -9.65 19.14
CA SER A 512 -19.36 -10.02 18.22
C SER A 512 -20.67 -10.42 18.92
N GLY A 513 -20.56 -10.92 20.16
CA GLY A 513 -21.65 -11.40 20.99
C GLY A 513 -22.13 -10.40 22.04
N ASP A 514 -21.54 -9.19 22.09
CA ASP A 514 -21.83 -8.15 23.08
C ASP A 514 -21.66 -8.64 24.53
N THR A 515 -20.63 -9.46 24.75
CA THR A 515 -20.32 -10.05 26.07
C THR A 515 -19.09 -9.38 26.70
N HIS A 516 -18.79 -9.76 27.95
CA HIS A 516 -17.78 -9.09 28.77
C HIS A 516 -16.50 -9.94 28.85
N PRO A 517 -15.38 -9.48 28.25
CA PRO A 517 -14.19 -10.32 28.04
C PRO A 517 -13.37 -10.60 29.31
N LEU A 518 -13.79 -10.07 30.45
CA LEU A 518 -13.16 -10.28 31.76
C LEU A 518 -14.10 -11.00 32.74
N ASP A 519 -15.25 -11.47 32.26
CA ASP A 519 -16.24 -12.21 33.06
C ASP A 519 -16.44 -13.59 32.45
N PRO A 520 -15.85 -14.66 33.03
CA PRO A 520 -15.90 -16.01 32.47
C PRO A 520 -17.31 -16.64 32.49
N GLY A 521 -18.32 -15.93 33.02
CA GLY A 521 -19.73 -16.29 32.91
C GLY A 521 -20.43 -15.70 31.67
N SER A 522 -19.78 -14.80 30.93
CA SER A 522 -20.34 -14.00 29.84
C SER A 522 -19.99 -14.57 28.48
N ILE A 523 -20.54 -15.75 28.14
CA ILE A 523 -20.12 -16.47 26.93
C ILE A 523 -21.05 -16.16 25.74
N PRO A 524 -20.52 -15.78 24.56
CA PRO A 524 -21.27 -15.46 23.35
C PRO A 524 -21.77 -16.71 22.59
N LEU A 525 -22.55 -17.56 23.26
CA LEU A 525 -22.99 -18.83 22.70
C LEU A 525 -24.21 -18.71 21.79
N PRO A 526 -24.15 -19.23 20.55
CA PRO A 526 -25.35 -19.43 19.74
C PRO A 526 -26.25 -20.49 20.38
N THR A 527 -27.56 -20.28 20.28
CA THR A 527 -28.58 -21.19 20.82
C THR A 527 -29.30 -21.91 19.69
N LEU A 528 -29.50 -23.22 19.82
CA LEU A 528 -30.36 -23.95 18.91
C LEU A 528 -31.82 -23.78 19.37
N VAL A 529 -32.68 -23.32 18.45
CA VAL A 529 -34.11 -23.15 18.68
C VAL A 529 -34.92 -23.91 17.64
N LEU A 530 -36.18 -24.21 17.95
CA LEU A 530 -37.12 -24.81 17.01
C LEU A 530 -38.10 -23.74 16.52
N THR A 531 -38.39 -23.76 15.23
CA THR A 531 -39.33 -22.84 14.60
C THR A 531 -40.37 -23.63 13.80
N SER A 532 -41.61 -23.17 13.82
CA SER A 532 -42.70 -23.81 13.07
C SER A 532 -42.81 -23.17 11.67
N GLY A 533 -42.94 -24.01 10.65
CA GLY A 533 -43.24 -23.63 9.27
C GLY A 533 -44.45 -24.39 8.72
N PRO A 534 -44.94 -24.02 7.52
CA PRO A 534 -46.09 -24.69 6.88
C PRO A 534 -45.91 -26.19 6.66
N ASP A 535 -44.66 -26.63 6.53
CA ASP A 535 -44.22 -28.00 6.28
C ASP A 535 -43.72 -28.71 7.56
N GLY A 536 -43.76 -28.08 8.73
CA GLY A 536 -43.42 -28.71 10.01
C GLY A 536 -42.40 -27.94 10.84
N THR A 537 -41.75 -28.62 11.77
CA THR A 537 -40.76 -28.02 12.68
C THR A 537 -39.36 -28.05 12.08
N HIS A 538 -38.69 -26.92 12.10
CA HIS A 538 -37.33 -26.73 11.57
C HIS A 538 -36.37 -26.31 12.69
N PRO A 539 -35.14 -26.84 12.70
CA PRO A 539 -34.10 -26.33 13.58
C PRO A 539 -33.60 -24.98 13.06
N ALA A 540 -33.26 -24.08 13.98
CA ALA A 540 -32.67 -22.79 13.69
C ALA A 540 -31.56 -22.48 14.69
N VAL A 541 -30.53 -21.79 14.23
CA VAL A 541 -29.53 -21.20 15.10
C VAL A 541 -29.93 -19.75 15.39
N ARG A 542 -29.91 -19.38 16.68
CA ARG A 542 -30.16 -18.03 17.16
C ARG A 542 -28.94 -17.50 17.89
N PHE A 543 -28.42 -16.37 17.46
CA PHE A 543 -27.18 -15.77 17.98
C PHE A 543 -27.29 -14.26 18.10
N ARG A 544 -26.50 -13.65 18.98
CA ARG A 544 -26.41 -12.19 19.07
C ARG A 544 -25.73 -11.67 17.79
N ARG A 545 -26.30 -10.60 17.21
CA ARG A 545 -25.69 -9.90 16.07
C ARG A 545 -25.75 -8.40 16.35
N LEU A 546 -24.58 -7.75 16.37
CA LEU A 546 -24.50 -6.31 16.48
C LEU A 546 -25.10 -5.63 15.23
N ALA A 547 -25.54 -4.38 15.38
CA ALA A 547 -26.08 -3.60 14.28
C ALA A 547 -24.93 -2.98 13.47
N PRO A 548 -24.89 -3.13 12.13
CA PRO A 548 -23.83 -2.57 11.29
C PRO A 548 -23.87 -1.02 11.24
N PRO A 549 -22.75 -0.35 10.92
CA PRO A 549 -21.46 -0.94 10.54
C PRO A 549 -20.64 -1.37 11.77
N ILE A 550 -20.05 -2.57 11.70
CA ILE A 550 -19.26 -3.18 12.78
C ILE A 550 -18.01 -3.90 12.27
N GLY A 551 -17.82 -3.98 10.95
CA GLY A 551 -16.65 -4.63 10.36
C GLY A 551 -16.60 -6.14 10.53
N LEU A 552 -17.72 -6.80 10.84
CA LEU A 552 -17.79 -8.24 11.05
C LEU A 552 -18.68 -8.92 10.03
N VAL A 553 -18.27 -10.13 9.64
CA VAL A 553 -19.07 -11.06 8.87
C VAL A 553 -19.56 -12.17 9.81
N TYR A 554 -20.88 -12.33 9.93
CA TYR A 554 -21.49 -13.48 10.59
C TYR A 554 -21.96 -14.47 9.53
N ARG A 555 -21.40 -15.68 9.50
CA ARG A 555 -21.78 -16.72 8.54
C ARG A 555 -22.29 -17.95 9.26
N VAL A 556 -23.51 -18.36 8.95
CA VAL A 556 -24.06 -19.64 9.39
C VAL A 556 -23.62 -20.73 8.43
N ARG A 557 -22.99 -21.78 8.94
CA ARG A 557 -22.78 -23.05 8.23
C ARG A 557 -23.89 -24.02 8.57
N TRP A 558 -24.25 -24.83 7.60
CA TRP A 558 -25.24 -25.88 7.73
C TRP A 558 -24.74 -27.18 7.10
N GLY A 559 -25.14 -28.33 7.61
CA GLY A 559 -24.80 -29.62 7.01
C GLY A 559 -25.47 -30.80 7.70
N THR A 560 -25.34 -31.98 7.09
CA THR A 560 -25.81 -33.26 7.65
C THR A 560 -24.71 -34.03 8.38
N SER A 561 -23.51 -33.46 8.44
CA SER A 561 -22.32 -33.95 9.15
C SER A 561 -21.68 -32.84 9.99
N SER A 562 -20.82 -33.23 10.94
CA SER A 562 -20.00 -32.31 11.73
C SER A 562 -18.52 -32.46 11.33
N PRO A 563 -17.79 -31.37 11.05
CA PRO A 563 -18.27 -29.98 10.98
C PRO A 563 -19.17 -29.73 9.74
N PRO A 564 -20.15 -28.81 9.83
CA PRO A 564 -20.97 -28.43 8.67
C PRO A 564 -20.17 -27.58 7.68
N ASP A 565 -20.29 -27.86 6.38
CA ASP A 565 -19.50 -27.23 5.32
C ASP A 565 -20.31 -26.32 4.40
N GLN A 566 -21.63 -26.51 4.30
CA GLN A 566 -22.46 -25.75 3.36
C GLN A 566 -22.66 -24.31 3.86
N PRO A 567 -22.43 -23.30 3.00
CA PRO A 567 -22.60 -21.90 3.36
C PRO A 567 -24.09 -21.56 3.44
N GLY A 568 -24.60 -21.35 4.64
CA GLY A 568 -25.91 -20.76 4.87
C GLY A 568 -25.89 -19.23 4.78
N HIS A 569 -26.87 -18.59 5.43
CA HIS A 569 -26.98 -17.13 5.45
C HIS A 569 -25.72 -16.47 6.03
N ARG A 570 -25.28 -15.42 5.36
CA ARG A 570 -24.18 -14.54 5.72
C ARG A 570 -24.72 -13.14 5.95
N PHE A 571 -24.21 -12.46 6.97
CA PHE A 571 -24.55 -11.07 7.29
C PHE A 571 -23.30 -10.22 7.33
N THR A 572 -23.36 -9.06 6.70
CA THR A 572 -22.26 -8.09 6.56
C THR A 572 -22.78 -6.68 6.77
N ASP A 573 -21.88 -5.70 6.77
CA ASP A 573 -22.26 -4.29 6.84
C ASP A 573 -23.07 -3.82 5.63
N VAL A 574 -22.95 -4.52 4.48
CA VAL A 574 -23.73 -4.24 3.26
C VAL A 574 -25.06 -5.01 3.17
N GLY A 575 -25.35 -5.89 4.15
CA GLY A 575 -26.62 -6.61 4.24
C GLY A 575 -26.50 -8.15 4.27
N PRO A 576 -27.66 -8.84 4.27
CA PRO A 576 -27.74 -10.30 4.27
C PRO A 576 -27.51 -10.91 2.87
N ASP A 577 -26.91 -12.09 2.84
CA ASP A 577 -26.70 -12.95 1.66
C ASP A 577 -27.17 -14.37 2.00
N PRO A 578 -28.07 -15.00 1.21
CA PRO A 578 -28.62 -16.32 1.52
C PRO A 578 -27.63 -17.49 1.36
N GLY A 579 -26.42 -17.25 0.83
CA GLY A 579 -25.43 -18.30 0.61
C GLY A 579 -25.93 -19.32 -0.43
N SER A 580 -25.82 -20.62 -0.12
CA SER A 580 -26.31 -21.69 -0.99
C SER A 580 -27.83 -21.92 -0.90
N GLY A 581 -28.57 -21.08 -0.16
CA GLY A 581 -30.03 -21.21 -0.01
C GLY A 581 -30.47 -22.40 0.87
N VAL A 582 -29.54 -22.98 1.64
CA VAL A 582 -29.81 -24.12 2.55
C VAL A 582 -30.39 -23.69 3.91
N THR A 583 -30.46 -22.39 4.14
CA THR A 583 -31.05 -21.78 5.33
C THR A 583 -31.98 -20.63 4.92
N SER A 584 -32.76 -20.10 5.87
CA SER A 584 -33.61 -18.92 5.71
C SER A 584 -33.41 -17.96 6.89
N ASP A 585 -33.20 -16.67 6.60
CA ASP A 585 -33.22 -15.59 7.59
C ASP A 585 -34.65 -15.34 8.11
N LEU A 586 -34.84 -15.40 9.44
CA LEU A 586 -36.11 -15.07 10.10
C LEU A 586 -36.13 -13.67 10.75
N GLY A 587 -35.07 -12.89 10.54
CA GLY A 587 -34.88 -11.55 11.08
C GLY A 587 -34.18 -11.50 12.44
N SER A 588 -33.88 -10.27 12.85
CA SER A 588 -33.30 -9.96 14.16
C SER A 588 -34.34 -9.34 15.08
N ILE A 589 -34.49 -9.89 16.30
CA ILE A 589 -35.38 -9.38 17.34
C ILE A 589 -34.55 -9.16 18.61
N GLY A 590 -34.54 -7.94 19.14
CA GLY A 590 -33.78 -7.62 20.35
C GLY A 590 -32.27 -7.84 20.23
N GLY A 591 -31.72 -7.72 19.02
CA GLY A 591 -30.31 -7.98 18.72
C GLY A 591 -29.96 -9.46 18.51
N PHE A 592 -30.95 -10.37 18.53
CA PHE A 592 -30.74 -11.78 18.24
C PHE A 592 -31.22 -12.15 16.85
N GLN A 593 -30.28 -12.55 16.00
CA GLN A 593 -30.51 -13.04 14.65
C GLN A 593 -30.93 -14.52 14.70
N THR A 594 -32.00 -14.88 14.00
CA THR A 594 -32.43 -16.28 13.85
C THR A 594 -32.29 -16.74 12.41
N VAL A 595 -31.56 -17.84 12.20
CA VAL A 595 -31.37 -18.47 10.88
C VAL A 595 -31.83 -19.92 10.94
N ARG A 596 -32.83 -20.24 10.12
CA ARG A 596 -33.49 -21.55 10.10
C ARG A 596 -32.96 -22.42 8.98
N SER A 597 -32.96 -23.74 9.17
CA SER A 597 -32.85 -24.66 8.02
C SER A 597 -34.02 -24.50 7.06
N VAL A 598 -33.81 -24.77 5.77
CA VAL A 598 -34.93 -24.97 4.83
C VAL A 598 -35.53 -26.38 4.93
N GLN A 599 -34.86 -27.30 5.61
CA GLN A 599 -35.25 -28.70 5.74
C GLN A 599 -35.87 -28.98 7.11
N PRO A 600 -37.12 -29.46 7.17
CA PRO A 600 -37.77 -29.77 8.44
C PRO A 600 -37.17 -31.02 9.09
N LEU A 601 -37.28 -31.12 10.42
CA LEU A 601 -36.71 -32.24 11.20
C LEU A 601 -37.24 -33.62 10.76
N HIS A 602 -38.49 -33.70 10.31
CA HIS A 602 -39.06 -34.96 9.87
C HIS A 602 -38.47 -35.44 8.53
N ALA A 603 -37.97 -34.51 7.69
CA ALA A 603 -37.31 -34.83 6.43
C ALA A 603 -35.81 -35.11 6.63
N LEU A 604 -35.15 -34.32 7.48
CA LEU A 604 -33.75 -34.49 7.87
C LEU A 604 -33.61 -34.43 9.41
N PRO A 605 -33.60 -35.59 10.09
CA PRO A 605 -33.58 -35.64 11.56
C PRO A 605 -32.25 -35.21 12.19
N ARG A 606 -31.16 -35.22 11.43
CA ARG A 606 -29.82 -34.83 11.88
C ARG A 606 -29.30 -33.69 11.02
N GLN A 607 -29.10 -32.55 11.65
CA GLN A 607 -28.61 -31.33 11.01
C GLN A 607 -27.64 -30.66 11.98
N PHE A 608 -26.58 -30.05 11.43
CA PHE A 608 -25.53 -29.39 12.18
C PHE A 608 -25.45 -27.93 11.74
N PHE A 609 -25.19 -27.05 12.70
CA PHE A 609 -24.97 -25.63 12.48
C PHE A 609 -23.61 -25.23 13.06
N ALA A 610 -22.94 -24.28 12.41
CA ALA A 610 -21.84 -23.54 13.01
C ALA A 610 -22.01 -22.05 12.70
N LEU A 611 -21.51 -21.20 13.59
CA LEU A 611 -21.43 -19.76 13.37
C LEU A 611 -19.96 -19.40 13.19
N GLU A 612 -19.60 -18.88 12.03
CA GLU A 612 -18.29 -18.33 11.73
C GLU A 612 -18.34 -16.81 11.84
N ILE A 613 -17.42 -16.22 12.60
CA ILE A 613 -17.25 -14.78 12.73
C ILE A 613 -15.82 -14.43 12.30
N HIS A 614 -15.70 -13.41 11.45
CA HIS A 614 -14.42 -12.88 11.01
C HIS A 614 -14.55 -11.41 10.63
N PRO A 615 -13.45 -10.63 10.68
CA PRO A 615 -13.44 -9.27 10.17
C PRO A 615 -13.78 -9.22 8.68
N GLU A 616 -14.40 -8.13 8.23
CA GLU A 616 -14.62 -7.88 6.81
C GLU A 616 -13.25 -7.63 6.10
N PRO A 617 -12.97 -8.27 4.95
CA PRO A 617 -11.64 -8.22 4.30
C PRO A 617 -11.27 -6.89 3.62
#